data_AF-A0A7V9S139-F1
#
_entry.id   AF-A0A7V9S139-F1
#
_cell.length_a   1.000
_cell.length_b   1.000
_cell.length_c   1.000
_cell.angle_alpha   90.00
_cell.angle_beta   90.00
_cell.angle_gamma   90.00
#
_symmetry.space_group_name_H-M   'P 1'
#
loop_
_entity.id
_entity.type
_entity.pdbx_description
1 polymer ?
#
loop_
_entity_poly.entity_id
_entity_poly.type
_entity_poly.pdbx_seq_one_letter_code
_entity_poly.pdbx_strand_id
1 'polypeptide(L)' 'MPRVLLLIPSATYRAHDFVAAAAALELELVVASDRRPALSALLGDRALTLPLRRPAEAVERIEELHAR' A
#
# COMPACT_ATOMS: atom_id res chain seq x y z
N MET A 1 9.62 -11.47 -7.28
CA MET A 1 8.28 -11.82 -6.79
C MET A 1 7.31 -10.80 -7.35
N PRO A 2 6.06 -11.16 -7.71
CA PRO A 2 5.10 -10.18 -8.19
C PRO A 2 4.74 -9.21 -7.06
N ARG A 3 4.69 -7.91 -7.36
CA ARG A 3 4.37 -6.85 -6.41
C ARG A 3 2.99 -6.27 -6.68
N VAL A 4 2.18 -6.15 -5.63
CA VAL A 4 0.82 -5.61 -5.69
C VAL A 4 0.74 -4.36 -4.83
N LEU A 5 0.18 -3.29 -5.40
CA LEU A 5 -0.20 -2.10 -4.66
C LEU A 5 -1.68 -2.19 -4.29
N LEU A 6 -1.98 -2.17 -3.00
CA LEU A 6 -3.34 -2.14 -2.47
C LEU A 6 -3.71 -0.73 -2.03
N LEU A 7 -4.61 -0.09 -2.78
CA LEU A 7 -5.17 1.22 -2.46
C LEU A 7 -6.41 1.08 -1.58
N ILE A 8 -6.32 1.50 -0.31
CA ILE A 8 -7.44 1.44 0.64
C ILE A 8 -7.57 2.74 1.43
N PRO A 9 -8.79 3.14 1.86
CA PRO A 9 -8.95 4.23 2.81
C PRO A 9 -8.25 3.92 4.13
N SER A 10 -7.63 4.91 4.76
CA SER A 10 -6.85 4.73 5.99
C SER A 10 -7.65 4.22 7.22
N ALA A 11 -8.98 4.16 7.14
CA ALA A 11 -9.89 3.73 8.21
C ALA A 11 -10.29 2.24 8.18
N THR A 12 -9.83 1.43 7.21
CA THR A 12 -10.35 0.05 7.06
C THR A 12 -9.60 -1.01 7.87
N TYR A 13 -10.35 -1.73 8.71
CA TYR A 13 -9.97 -2.94 9.45
C TYR A 13 -9.48 -4.12 8.56
N ARG A 14 -9.72 -4.07 7.24
CA ARG A 14 -9.49 -5.21 6.32
C ARG A 14 -8.07 -5.36 5.79
N ALA A 15 -7.14 -4.44 6.09
CA ALA A 15 -5.76 -4.54 5.60
C ALA A 15 -5.08 -5.88 5.99
N HIS A 16 -5.43 -6.43 7.15
CA HIS A 16 -4.88 -7.67 7.67
C HIS A 16 -5.12 -8.88 6.75
N ASP A 17 -6.34 -9.06 6.24
CA ASP A 17 -6.69 -10.22 5.40
C ASP A 17 -5.92 -10.19 4.07
N PHE A 18 -5.69 -8.99 3.51
CA PHE A 18 -4.87 -8.84 2.31
C PHE A 18 -3.40 -9.15 2.57
N VAL A 19 -2.86 -8.75 3.73
CA VAL A 19 -1.48 -9.08 4.12
C VAL A 19 -1.32 -10.59 4.27
N ALA A 20 -2.28 -11.26 4.93
CA ALA A 20 -2.27 -12.71 5.09
C ALA A 20 -2.36 -13.44 3.73
N ALA A 21 -3.24 -12.98 2.83
CA ALA A 21 -3.36 -13.53 1.48
C ALA A 21 -2.09 -13.33 0.66
N ALA A 22 -1.48 -12.14 0.71
CA ALA A 22 -0.23 -11.88 0.00
C ALA A 22 0.91 -12.76 0.52
N ALA A 23 1.00 -13.00 1.82
CA ALA A 23 1.97 -13.93 2.38
C ALA A 23 1.74 -15.38 1.89
N ALA A 24 0.49 -15.84 1.86
CA ALA A 24 0.13 -17.17 1.37
C ALA A 24 0.38 -17.36 -0.14
N LEU A 25 0.31 -16.26 -0.92
CA LEU A 25 0.57 -16.24 -2.36
C LEU A 25 2.01 -15.87 -2.71
N GLU A 26 2.87 -15.67 -1.70
CA GLU A 26 4.27 -15.25 -1.86
C GLU A 26 4.41 -13.95 -2.69
N LEU A 27 3.49 -13.01 -2.47
CA LEU A 27 3.46 -11.71 -3.13
C LEU A 27 4.08 -10.63 -2.25
N GLU A 28 4.72 -9.66 -2.89
CA GLU A 28 5.10 -8.42 -2.23
C GLU A 28 3.90 -7.47 -2.21
N LEU A 29 3.31 -7.24 -1.04
CA LEU A 29 2.20 -6.31 -0.87
C LEU A 29 2.69 -4.95 -0.35
N VAL A 30 2.36 -3.89 -1.08
CA VAL A 30 2.48 -2.50 -0.64
C VAL A 30 1.09 -1.95 -0.38
N VAL A 31 0.86 -1.38 0.81
CA VAL A 31 -0.43 -0.78 1.18
C VAL A 31 -0.32 0.73 1.02
N ALA A 32 -1.22 1.32 0.24
CA ALA A 32 -1.27 2.76 0.03
C ALA A 32 -2.62 3.36 0.47
N SER A 33 -2.55 4.51 1.13
CA SER A 33 -3.73 5.23 1.63
C SER A 33 -3.49 6.74 1.73
N ASP A 34 -4.57 7.51 1.94
CA ASP A 34 -4.56 8.97 2.08
C ASP A 34 -3.90 9.49 3.37
N ARG A 35 -3.79 8.63 4.37
CA ARG A 35 -3.07 8.86 5.61
C ARG A 35 -2.27 7.62 5.96
N ARG A 36 -1.32 7.74 6.88
CA ARG A 36 -0.55 6.58 7.36
C ARG A 36 -1.49 5.53 7.97
N PRO A 37 -1.60 4.31 7.41
CA PRO A 37 -2.44 3.27 7.97
C PRO A 37 -2.07 2.97 9.43
N ALA A 38 -3.06 2.63 10.28
CA ALA A 38 -2.77 2.18 11.65
C ALA A 38 -1.84 0.94 11.67
N LEU A 39 -1.93 0.10 10.62
CA LEU A 39 -1.09 -1.08 10.45
C LEU A 39 0.34 -0.75 9.97
N SER A 40 0.68 0.51 9.68
CA SER A 40 2.01 0.88 9.15
C SER A 40 3.17 0.49 10.04
N ALA A 41 2.97 0.40 11.36
CA ALA A 41 3.99 -0.08 12.28
C ALA A 41 4.40 -1.53 11.99
N LEU A 42 3.49 -2.35 11.46
CA LEU A 42 3.73 -3.74 11.08
C LEU A 42 4.22 -3.91 9.64
N LEU A 43 3.97 -2.91 8.78
CA LEU A 43 4.30 -2.95 7.34
C LEU A 43 5.65 -2.30 7.02
N GLY A 44 6.21 -1.47 7.91
CA GLY A 44 7.47 -0.77 7.67
C GLY A 44 7.45 0.03 6.38
N ASP A 45 8.45 -0.19 5.52
CA ASP A 45 8.60 0.47 4.20
C ASP A 45 7.52 0.07 3.19
N ARG A 46 6.66 -0.91 3.51
CA ARG A 46 5.55 -1.37 2.65
C ARG A 46 4.27 -0.58 2.87
N ALA A 47 4.32 0.51 3.62
CA ALA A 47 3.23 1.47 3.75
C ALA A 47 3.55 2.77 3.00
N LEU A 48 2.74 3.12 2.02
CA LEU A 48 2.88 4.33 1.21
C LEU A 48 1.73 5.31 1.52
N THR A 49 2.05 6.57 1.75
CA THR A 49 1.01 7.62 1.85
C THR A 49 0.90 8.34 0.52
N LEU A 50 -0.31 8.33 -0.06
CA LEU A 50 -0.60 8.95 -1.35
C LEU A 50 -1.58 10.12 -1.20
N PRO A 51 -1.36 11.24 -1.90
CA PRO A 51 -2.32 12.34 -1.94
C PRO A 51 -3.50 11.96 -2.85
N LEU A 52 -4.43 11.13 -2.38
CA LEU A 52 -5.55 10.62 -3.20
C LEU A 52 -6.48 11.71 -3.77
N ARG A 53 -6.41 12.95 -3.26
CA ARG A 53 -7.11 14.12 -3.80
C ARG A 53 -6.37 14.84 -4.94
N ARG A 54 -5.11 14.47 -5.20
CA ARG A 54 -4.28 14.98 -6.30
C ARG A 54 -3.80 13.79 -7.14
N PRO A 55 -4.63 13.25 -8.04
CA PRO A 55 -4.38 11.98 -8.72
C PRO A 55 -3.08 11.97 -9.54
N ALA A 56 -2.71 13.10 -10.16
CA ALA A 56 -1.43 13.21 -10.88
C ALA A 56 -0.22 12.98 -9.94
N GLU A 57 -0.17 13.70 -8.82
CA GLU A 57 0.87 13.54 -7.79
C GLU A 57 0.87 12.12 -7.19
N ALA A 58 -0.31 11.50 -7.05
CA ALA A 58 -0.41 10.12 -6.58
C ALA A 58 0.14 9.11 -7.59
N VAL A 59 -0.09 9.31 -8.90
CA VAL A 59 0.45 8.45 -9.96
C VAL A 59 1.96 8.56 -10.02
N GLU A 60 2.52 9.77 -9.98
CA GLU A 60 3.98 9.99 -9.95
C GLU A 60 4.64 9.18 -8.83
N ARG A 61 4.07 9.21 -7.62
CA ARG A 61 4.56 8.43 -6.47
C ARG A 61 4.46 6.91 -6.68
N ILE A 62 3.44 6.45 -7.39
CA ILE A 62 3.26 5.02 -7.74
C ILE A 62 4.29 4.60 -8.78
N GLU A 63 4.60 5.45 -9.75
CA GLU A 63 5.64 5.20 -10.75
C GLU A 63 7.04 5.17 -10.12
N GLU A 64 7.33 6.11 -9.22
CA GLU A 64 8.55 6.11 -8.41
C GLU A 64 8.69 4.83 -7.57
N LEU A 65 7.60 4.38 -6.93
CA LEU A 65 7.57 3.10 -6.25
C LEU A 65 7.87 1.97 -7.25
N HIS A 66 7.22 1.95 -8.42
CA HIS A 66 7.38 0.92 -9.45
C HIS A 66 8.84 0.77 -9.92
N ALA A 67 9.55 1.89 -10.06
CA ALA A 67 10.92 1.92 -10.54
C ALA A 67 11.98 1.40 -9.53
N ARG A 68 11.61 1.23 -8.26
CA ARG A 68 12.46 0.63 -7.20
C ARG A 68 12.37 -0.89 -7.19
#